data_AF-A0AAD5GHH6-F1
#
_entry.id   AF-A0AAD5GHH6-F1
#
_cell.length_a   1.000
_cell.length_b   1.000
_cell.length_c   1.000
_cell.angle_alpha   90.00
_cell.angle_beta   90.00
_cell.angle_gamma   90.00
#
_symmetry.space_group_name_H-M   'P 1'
#
loop_
_entity.id
_entity.type
_entity.pdbx_description
1 polymer ?
#
loop_
_entity_poly.entity_id
_entity_poly.type
_entity_poly.pdbx_seq_one_letter_code
_entity_poly.pdbx_strand_id
1 'polypeptide(L)'
;MGYVKIPVGVTSPLLLDGMECTIPMATTECLVANTNRGCKSIYAYGGTTSVLKDGMMRAPIVRFATAKRAFELKLFLGSPNNFQTLDSKFNK
;
A
#
# COMPACT_ATOMS: atom_id res chain seq x y z
N MET A 1 -2.93 9.48 -29.75
CA MET A 1 -3.85 8.38 -29.41
C MET A 1 -4.50 8.75 -28.08
N GLY A 2 -5.82 8.97 -28.07
CA GLY A 2 -6.57 9.71 -27.03
C GLY A 2 -6.75 9.02 -25.68
N TYR A 3 -7.92 9.17 -25.05
CA TYR A 3 -8.22 8.66 -23.71
C TYR A 3 -9.38 7.66 -23.73
N VAL A 4 -9.47 6.86 -22.67
CA VAL A 4 -10.61 5.95 -22.42
C VAL A 4 -11.42 6.50 -21.25
N LYS A 5 -12.75 6.54 -21.40
CA LYS A 5 -13.66 6.96 -20.33
C LYS A 5 -13.99 5.76 -19.44
N ILE A 6 -13.80 5.92 -18.14
CA ILE A 6 -14.22 4.95 -17.12
C ILE A 6 -15.30 5.64 -16.27
N PRO A 7 -16.48 5.03 -16.09
CA PRO A 7 -17.51 5.61 -15.24
C PRO A 7 -17.03 5.68 -13.79
N VAL A 8 -17.39 6.78 -13.11
CA VAL A 8 -17.01 7.05 -11.72
C VAL A 8 -18.28 7.16 -10.90
N GLY A 9 -18.43 6.28 -9.91
CA GLY A 9 -19.49 6.34 -8.90
C GLY A 9 -18.98 6.84 -7.56
N VAL A 10 -19.90 7.05 -6.62
CA VAL A 10 -19.62 7.59 -5.29
C VAL A 10 -20.18 6.67 -4.21
N THR A 11 -19.39 6.41 -3.16
CA THR A 11 -19.78 5.68 -1.96
C THR A 11 -19.66 6.59 -0.73
N SER A 12 -20.76 6.77 0.02
CA SER A 12 -20.80 7.64 1.20
C SER A 12 -22.01 7.39 2.13
N PRO A 13 -21.95 7.79 3.41
CA PRO A 13 -20.74 8.20 4.15
C PRO A 13 -19.96 6.98 4.66
N LEU A 14 -18.63 7.05 4.63
CA LEU A 14 -17.77 6.18 5.44
C LEU A 14 -17.25 6.99 6.63
N LEU A 15 -17.58 6.58 7.86
CA LEU A 15 -17.01 7.17 9.07
C LEU A 15 -15.67 6.48 9.37
N LEU A 16 -14.57 7.18 9.09
CA LEU A 16 -13.20 6.70 9.27
C LEU A 16 -12.44 7.66 10.20
N ASP A 17 -11.88 7.14 11.30
CA ASP A 17 -11.14 7.92 12.29
C ASP A 17 -11.92 9.15 12.81
N GLY A 18 -13.25 9.01 12.95
CA GLY A 18 -14.14 10.08 13.40
C GLY A 18 -14.49 11.12 12.32
N MET A 19 -14.06 10.93 11.07
CA MET A 19 -14.35 11.83 9.94
C MET A 19 -15.20 11.14 8.87
N GLU A 20 -16.20 11.85 8.34
CA GLU A 20 -16.99 11.36 7.22
C GLU A 20 -16.25 11.53 5.89
N CYS A 21 -16.10 10.42 5.18
CA CYS A 21 -15.41 10.34 3.91
C CYS A 21 -16.39 9.98 2.79
N THR A 22 -16.20 10.64 1.65
CA THR A 22 -16.87 10.33 0.38
C THR A 22 -15.85 9.73 -0.57
N ILE A 23 -16.09 8.49 -1.02
CA ILE A 23 -15.11 7.71 -1.78
C ILE A 23 -15.50 7.70 -3.26
N PRO A 24 -14.70 8.31 -4.17
CA PRO A 24 -14.88 8.16 -5.60
C PRO A 24 -14.34 6.79 -6.07
N MET A 25 -15.11 6.09 -6.89
CA MET A 25 -14.76 4.76 -7.40
C MET A 25 -14.90 4.72 -8.92
N ALA A 26 -13.79 4.55 -9.64
CA ALA A 26 -13.78 4.35 -11.08
C ALA A 26 -13.83 2.86 -11.40
N THR A 27 -14.97 2.37 -11.88
CA THR A 27 -15.17 0.95 -12.19
C THR A 27 -16.29 0.77 -13.19
N THR A 28 -16.20 -0.26 -14.04
CA THR A 28 -17.25 -0.67 -14.98
C THR A 28 -18.20 -1.72 -14.40
N GLU A 29 -17.98 -2.17 -13.16
CA GLU A 29 -18.79 -3.18 -12.48
C GLU A 29 -19.78 -2.56 -11.48
N CYS A 30 -20.76 -3.35 -11.00
CA CYS A 30 -21.74 -2.95 -9.98
C CYS A 30 -21.15 -2.79 -8.56
N LEU A 31 -19.84 -2.63 -8.43
CA LEU A 31 -19.12 -2.62 -7.16
C LEU A 31 -19.51 -1.42 -6.28
N VAL A 32 -19.78 -0.26 -6.87
CA VAL A 32 -20.12 0.98 -6.14
C VAL A 32 -21.32 0.78 -5.21
N ALA A 33 -22.39 0.16 -5.72
CA ALA A 33 -23.60 -0.07 -4.93
C ALA A 33 -23.35 -1.06 -3.77
N ASN A 34 -22.54 -2.09 -4.00
CA ASN A 34 -22.18 -3.07 -2.98
C ASN A 34 -21.34 -2.44 -1.86
N THR A 35 -20.30 -1.68 -2.22
CA THR A 35 -19.46 -0.96 -1.25
C THR A 35 -20.28 0.07 -0.47
N ASN A 36 -21.20 0.77 -1.13
CA ASN A 36 -22.07 1.74 -0.46
C ASN A 36 -22.98 1.11 0.61
N ARG A 37 -23.50 -0.10 0.37
CA ARG A 37 -24.24 -0.86 1.38
C ARG A 37 -23.36 -1.19 2.60
N GLY A 38 -22.11 -1.59 2.37
CA GLY A 38 -21.13 -1.85 3.44
C GLY A 38 -20.81 -0.61 4.27
N CYS A 39 -20.55 0.53 3.62
CA CYS A 39 -20.27 1.80 4.30
C CYS A 39 -21.43 2.25 5.21
N LYS A 40 -22.68 2.10 4.76
CA LYS A 40 -23.86 2.37 5.61
C LYS A 40 -23.89 1.51 6.87
N SER A 41 -23.53 0.23 6.74
CA SER A 41 -23.43 -0.67 7.90
C SER A 41 -22.34 -0.20 8.87
N ILE A 42 -21.12 0.05 8.37
CA ILE A 42 -19.99 0.50 9.20
C ILE A 42 -20.34 1.81 9.92
N TYR A 43 -20.98 2.74 9.22
CA TYR A 43 -21.44 4.00 9.78
C TYR A 43 -22.44 3.79 10.94
N ALA A 44 -23.41 2.89 10.76
CA ALA A 44 -24.39 2.57 11.80
C ALA A 44 -23.77 1.96 13.07
N TYR A 45 -22.61 1.30 12.95
CA TYR A 45 -21.86 0.73 14.08
C TYR A 45 -20.82 1.69 14.69
N GLY A 46 -20.87 2.99 14.34
CA GLY A 46 -19.98 4.00 14.94
C GLY A 46 -18.64 4.19 14.21
N GLY A 47 -18.50 3.65 12.99
CA GLY A 47 -17.35 3.88 12.13
C GLY A 47 -16.23 2.85 12.27
N THR A 48 -15.09 3.16 11.66
CA THR A 48 -13.89 2.31 11.65
C THR A 48 -12.63 3.16 11.81
N THR A 49 -11.51 2.51 12.14
CA THR A 49 -10.22 3.19 12.37
C THR A 49 -9.16 2.69 11.39
N SER A 50 -8.24 3.58 10.99
CA SER A 50 -7.12 3.22 10.12
C SER A 50 -5.84 2.96 10.92
N VAL A 51 -5.07 1.96 10.50
CA VAL A 51 -3.69 1.73 10.96
C VAL A 51 -2.82 1.63 9.72
N LEU A 52 -1.89 2.55 9.57
CA LEU A 52 -1.09 2.70 8.36
C LEU A 52 0.39 2.49 8.67
N LYS A 53 1.05 1.71 7.81
CA LYS A 53 2.51 1.65 7.69
C LYS A 53 2.86 2.06 6.27
N ASP A 54 3.53 3.19 6.12
CA ASP A 54 3.98 3.70 4.82
C ASP A 54 5.40 3.22 4.52
N GLY A 55 5.62 2.77 3.30
CA GLY A 55 6.89 2.21 2.86
C GLY A 55 6.79 1.50 1.51
N MET A 56 7.39 2.08 0.48
CA MET A 56 7.52 1.44 -0.83
C MET A 56 8.74 0.50 -0.83
N MET A 57 8.56 -0.76 -1.19
CA MET A 57 9.63 -1.76 -1.26
C MET A 57 10.15 -1.92 -2.70
N ARG A 58 11.46 -2.14 -2.84
CA ARG A 58 12.08 -2.68 -4.05
C ARG A 58 12.90 -3.91 -3.69
N ALA A 59 12.87 -4.94 -4.54
CA ALA A 59 13.60 -6.19 -4.33
C ALA A 59 14.49 -6.49 -5.55
N PRO A 60 15.70 -5.87 -5.62
CA PRO A 60 16.62 -6.13 -6.71
C PRO A 60 17.20 -7.55 -6.64
N ILE A 61 17.44 -8.16 -7.80
CA ILE A 61 18.14 -9.44 -7.91
C ILE A 61 19.61 -9.16 -8.23
N VAL A 62 20.51 -9.70 -7.42
CA VAL A 62 21.97 -9.59 -7.60
C VAL A 62 22.59 -10.97 -7.78
N ARG A 63 23.61 -11.08 -8.64
CA ARG A 63 24.29 -12.34 -8.96
C ARG A 63 25.71 -12.34 -8.45
N PHE A 64 26.13 -13.48 -7.89
CA PHE A 64 27.51 -13.73 -7.45
C PHE A 64 28.09 -14.94 -8.19
N ALA A 65 29.43 -15.04 -8.23
CA ALA A 65 30.13 -16.15 -8.86
C ALA A 65 29.89 -17.50 -8.15
N THR A 66 29.63 -17.49 -6.84
CA THR A 66 29.38 -18.70 -6.04
C THR A 66 28.27 -18.48 -5.01
N ALA A 67 27.59 -19.55 -4.62
CA ALA A 67 26.55 -19.50 -3.58
C ALA A 67 27.09 -19.03 -2.22
N LYS A 68 28.36 -19.38 -1.90
CA LYS A 68 29.05 -18.92 -0.70
C LYS A 68 29.10 -17.39 -0.62
N ARG A 69 29.42 -16.70 -1.73
CA ARG A 69 29.47 -15.22 -1.77
C ARG A 69 28.10 -14.57 -1.59
N ALA A 70 27.04 -15.18 -2.12
CA ALA A 70 25.68 -14.70 -1.88
C ALA A 70 25.28 -14.84 -0.39
N PHE A 71 25.69 -15.93 0.26
CA PHE A 71 25.46 -16.13 1.68
C PHE A 71 26.25 -15.13 2.55
N GLU A 72 27.51 -14.86 2.20
CA GLU A 72 28.33 -13.83 2.86
C GLU A 72 27.66 -12.45 2.78
N LEU A 73 27.08 -12.07 1.64
CA LEU A 73 26.30 -10.82 1.51
C LEU A 73 25.10 -10.81 2.46
N LYS A 74 24.34 -11.93 2.56
CA LYS A 74 23.20 -12.02 3.47
C LYS A 74 23.62 -11.78 4.92
N LEU A 75 24.74 -12.38 5.35
CA LEU A 75 25.28 -12.16 6.69
C LEU A 75 25.76 -10.72 6.90
N PHE A 76 26.41 -10.15 5.87
CA PHE A 76 26.86 -8.76 5.89
C PHE A 76 25.68 -7.81 6.13
N LEU A 77 24.57 -7.98 5.41
CA LEU A 77 23.35 -7.18 5.57
C LEU A 77 22.63 -7.40 6.90
N GLY A 78 22.82 -8.55 7.54
CA GLY A 78 22.25 -8.84 8.86
C GLY A 78 22.92 -8.09 10.01
N SER A 79 24.10 -7.50 9.79
CA SER A 79 24.81 -6.73 10.82
C SER A 79 24.32 -5.27 10.85
N PRO A 80 23.90 -4.73 12.01
CA PRO A 80 23.28 -3.40 12.09
C PRO A 80 24.15 -2.27 11.52
N ASN A 81 25.46 -2.28 11.79
CA ASN A 81 26.40 -1.26 11.31
C ASN A 81 26.50 -1.23 9.77
N ASN A 82 26.45 -2.40 9.15
CA ASN A 82 26.53 -2.54 7.69
C ASN A 82 25.22 -2.09 7.03
N PHE A 83 24.08 -2.44 7.64
CA PHE A 83 22.79 -1.98 7.17
C PHE A 83 22.68 -0.45 7.22
N GLN A 84 23.10 0.18 8.32
CA GLN A 84 23.13 1.64 8.44
C GLN A 84 23.99 2.30 7.37
N THR A 85 25.14 1.68 7.04
CA THR A 85 26.00 2.18 5.96
C THR A 85 25.25 2.14 4.62
N LEU A 86 24.55 1.05 4.31
CA LEU A 86 23.77 0.93 3.08
C LEU A 86 22.58 1.89 3.05
N ASP A 87 21.87 2.03 4.17
CA ASP A 87 20.74 2.94 4.34
C ASP A 87 21.17 4.40 4.11
N SER A 88 22.31 4.81 4.70
CA SER A 88 22.87 6.14 4.47
C SER A 88 23.25 6.42 3.01
N LYS A 89 23.53 5.38 2.21
CA LYS A 89 23.82 5.50 0.78
C LYS A 89 22.56 5.50 -0.08
N PHE A 90 21.52 4.80 0.35
CA PHE A 90 20.23 4.80 -0.34
C PHE A 90 19.47 6.12 -0.13
N ASN A 91 19.57 6.69 1.07
CA ASN A 91 18.90 7.94 1.45
C ASN A 91 19.74 9.21 1.18
N LYS A 92 20.87 9.08 0.48
CA LYS A 92 21.69 10.22 0.04
C LYS A 92 21.28 10.66 -1.36
#